data_AF-U7UIN6-F1
#
_entry.id   AF-U7UIN6-F1
#
_cell.length_a   1.000
_cell.length_b   1.000
_cell.length_c   1.000
_cell.angle_alpha   90.00
_cell.angle_beta   90.00
_cell.angle_gamma   90.00
#
_symmetry.space_group_name_H-M   'P 1'
#
loop_
_entity.id
_entity.type
_entity.pdbx_description
1 polymer ?
#
loop_
_entity_poly.entity_id
_entity_poly.type
_entity_poly.pdbx_seq_one_letter_code
_entity_poly.pdbx_strand_id
1 'polypeptide(L)'
;MLNRIFKVIWSKLKNRYVVVSEMAGRDGRQGAGRRLSGRRRAGRIAAVAALSSVAFGGTGLAIDAVFDNVTINGWLVLRDNIAAGGLPVTKIDMGHVTAEVGLRSHGYLVVGADDTPTGTTLVADRSASIGTNNQIDGQNSLAVGVLNTVNGYSALTSGYQNTVWSYGGIAMGRNNVSAASYSFAGGYMSQAGDLSAFDVTTPEGKAAIQNSTKGWLSFAYGYMAKALGTASTALGYKTTSSGKFAFSAGAMSTASGASSVALGGGSQAAADNSMAALGGTVSRGGGIGCNR
;
A
#
# COMPACT_ATOMS: atom_id res chain seq x y z
N MET A 1 34.51 -84.42 -1.81
CA MET A 1 33.55 -84.29 -0.69
C MET A 1 33.75 -82.92 -0.05
N LEU A 2 32.74 -82.03 -0.08
CA LEU A 2 32.85 -80.68 0.48
C LEU A 2 32.28 -80.69 1.90
N ASN A 3 33.12 -80.51 2.91
CA ASN A 3 32.71 -80.50 4.32
C ASN A 3 32.01 -79.15 4.62
N ARG A 4 30.71 -79.15 4.89
CA ARG A 4 29.96 -77.93 5.25
C ARG A 4 29.90 -77.83 6.78
N ILE A 5 30.51 -76.80 7.35
CA ILE A 5 30.38 -76.49 8.77
C ILE A 5 29.00 -75.88 8.99
N PHE A 6 28.25 -76.42 9.94
CA PHE A 6 26.93 -75.91 10.33
C PHE A 6 26.95 -75.50 11.81
N LYS A 7 26.26 -74.40 12.14
CA LYS A 7 26.08 -73.95 13.52
C LYS A 7 24.60 -73.95 13.89
N VAL A 8 24.29 -74.39 15.10
CA VAL A 8 22.93 -74.38 15.64
C VAL A 8 22.73 -73.13 16.48
N ILE A 9 21.67 -72.37 16.21
CA ILE A 9 21.31 -71.16 16.94
C ILE A 9 19.85 -71.18 17.39
N TRP A 10 19.54 -70.57 18.54
CA TRP A 10 18.17 -70.44 19.03
C TRP A 10 17.45 -69.29 18.30
N SER A 11 16.34 -69.59 17.62
CA SER A 11 15.51 -68.55 16.98
C SER A 11 14.40 -68.11 17.92
N LYS A 12 14.50 -66.88 18.44
CA LYS A 12 13.45 -66.29 19.31
C LYS A 12 12.10 -66.11 18.58
N LEU A 13 12.10 -65.95 17.26
CA LEU A 13 10.88 -65.79 16.47
C LEU A 13 10.11 -67.09 16.25
N LYS A 14 10.83 -68.22 16.17
CA LYS A 14 10.22 -69.55 15.97
C LYS A 14 10.18 -70.40 17.24
N ASN A 15 10.74 -69.88 18.33
CA ASN A 15 10.90 -70.52 19.64
C ASN A 15 11.50 -71.95 19.56
N ARG A 16 12.53 -72.14 18.74
CA ARG A 16 13.23 -73.42 18.53
C ARG A 16 14.65 -73.23 18.00
N TYR A 17 15.50 -74.24 18.19
CA TYR A 17 16.84 -74.28 17.60
C TYR A 17 16.77 -74.55 16.08
N VAL A 18 17.56 -73.81 15.31
CA VAL A 18 17.63 -73.92 13.85
C VAL A 18 19.10 -74.00 13.44
N VAL A 19 19.39 -74.86 12.45
CA VAL A 19 20.73 -75.05 11.91
C VAL A 19 20.93 -74.14 10.71
N VAL A 20 22.00 -73.36 10.68
CA VAL A 20 22.34 -72.48 9.56
C VAL A 20 23.72 -72.83 9.01
N SER A 21 23.87 -72.77 7.69
CA SER A 21 25.16 -72.92 7.01
C SER A 21 25.91 -71.60 7.03
N GLU A 22 27.14 -71.61 7.51
CA GLU A 22 28.06 -70.48 7.43
C GLU A 22 28.71 -70.50 6.03
N MET A 23 28.13 -69.79 5.05
CA MET A 23 28.73 -69.66 3.72
C MET A 23 29.78 -68.55 3.70
N ALA A 24 31.04 -68.95 3.56
CA ALA A 24 32.20 -68.11 3.26
C ALA A 24 32.02 -67.34 1.95
N GLY A 25 32.52 -66.10 1.91
CA GLY A 25 32.18 -65.11 0.88
C GLY A 25 33.03 -65.11 -0.40
N ARG A 26 32.69 -64.09 -1.20
CA ARG A 26 33.39 -63.42 -2.31
C ARG A 26 33.03 -63.76 -3.77
N ASP A 27 32.61 -62.66 -4.44
CA ASP A 27 32.80 -62.20 -5.82
C ASP A 27 32.04 -62.81 -7.02
N GLY A 28 31.44 -61.91 -7.83
CA GLY A 28 31.17 -62.16 -9.26
C GLY A 28 29.91 -61.54 -9.92
N ARG A 29 29.95 -60.23 -10.23
CA ARG A 29 29.31 -59.47 -11.36
C ARG A 29 27.86 -59.72 -11.87
N GLN A 30 27.10 -58.61 -11.84
CA GLN A 30 26.23 -57.95 -12.84
C GLN A 30 25.27 -58.75 -13.75
N GLY A 31 23.99 -58.34 -13.71
CA GLY A 31 22.98 -58.57 -14.76
C GLY A 31 21.65 -57.88 -14.42
N ALA A 32 21.28 -56.87 -15.19
CA ALA A 32 20.12 -56.00 -14.98
C ALA A 32 18.77 -56.67 -15.30
N GLY A 33 17.72 -56.27 -14.58
CA GLY A 33 16.33 -56.65 -14.88
C GLY A 33 15.36 -56.35 -13.74
N ARG A 34 14.95 -55.09 -13.60
CA ARG A 34 13.99 -54.64 -12.57
C ARG A 34 12.58 -54.61 -13.15
N ARG A 35 11.70 -55.51 -12.71
CA ARG A 35 10.24 -55.34 -12.71
C ARG A 35 9.76 -55.45 -11.27
N LEU A 36 9.34 -54.33 -10.68
CA LEU A 36 8.70 -54.27 -9.37
C LEU A 36 7.20 -54.02 -9.58
N SER A 37 6.37 -54.99 -9.19
CA SER A 37 4.95 -54.80 -8.93
C SER A 37 4.70 -55.20 -7.48
N GLY A 38 4.07 -54.33 -6.68
CA GLY A 38 3.58 -54.73 -5.36
C GLY A 38 3.44 -53.62 -4.31
N ARG A 39 2.22 -53.07 -4.21
CA ARG A 39 1.43 -52.79 -2.98
C ARG A 39 1.95 -51.85 -1.85
N ARG A 40 1.14 -50.79 -1.67
CA ARG A 40 0.39 -50.35 -0.45
C ARG A 40 1.13 -50.01 0.85
N ARG A 41 1.05 -48.70 1.17
CA ARG A 41 0.73 -48.01 2.44
C ARG A 41 1.20 -48.62 3.77
N ALA A 42 2.09 -47.91 4.46
CA ALA A 42 1.97 -47.55 5.89
C ALA A 42 2.97 -46.45 6.24
N GLY A 43 2.56 -45.18 6.14
CA GLY A 43 3.41 -44.02 6.48
C GLY A 43 3.31 -43.70 7.97
N ARG A 44 4.39 -43.99 8.71
CA ARG A 44 4.74 -43.28 9.95
C ARG A 44 6.04 -42.55 9.65
N ILE A 45 5.99 -41.22 9.61
CA ILE A 45 7.13 -40.36 9.38
C ILE A 45 7.92 -40.28 10.70
N ALA A 46 9.14 -40.80 10.69
CA ALA A 46 10.17 -40.50 11.68
C ALA A 46 11.45 -40.11 10.92
N ALA A 47 12.13 -39.11 11.46
CA ALA A 47 13.07 -38.20 10.82
C ALA A 47 14.38 -38.82 10.27
N VAL A 48 14.90 -38.15 9.22
CA VAL A 48 16.31 -37.85 8.91
C VAL A 48 17.31 -39.03 8.82
N ALA A 49 17.74 -39.34 7.59
CA ALA A 49 19.13 -39.50 7.13
C ALA A 49 19.24 -40.52 5.98
N ALA A 50 19.40 -40.03 4.74
CA ALA A 50 20.20 -40.60 3.65
C ALA A 50 19.76 -40.02 2.30
N LEU A 51 20.17 -38.79 2.00
CA LEU A 51 20.48 -38.44 0.62
C LEU A 51 21.99 -38.40 0.54
N SER A 52 22.54 -39.54 0.10
CA SER A 52 23.92 -39.66 -0.31
C SER A 52 24.28 -38.52 -1.25
N SER A 53 25.38 -37.85 -0.95
CA SER A 53 26.01 -36.82 -1.77
C SER A 53 25.98 -37.19 -3.26
N VAL A 54 25.12 -36.51 -4.02
CA VAL A 54 25.31 -36.37 -5.46
C VAL A 54 25.79 -34.95 -5.65
N ALA A 55 27.10 -34.80 -5.83
CA ALA A 55 27.67 -33.54 -6.27
C ALA A 55 27.21 -33.32 -7.72
N PHE A 56 26.27 -32.40 -7.90
CA PHE A 56 25.99 -31.81 -9.20
C PHE A 56 26.33 -30.32 -9.10
N GLY A 57 27.30 -29.90 -9.92
CA GLY A 57 27.57 -28.49 -10.12
C GLY A 57 26.41 -27.83 -10.85
N GLY A 58 26.05 -26.62 -10.41
CA GLY A 58 25.20 -25.70 -11.16
C GLY A 58 23.72 -25.71 -10.78
N THR A 59 23.30 -24.59 -10.19
CA THR A 59 21.93 -24.12 -9.93
C THR A 59 21.11 -24.90 -8.89
N GLY A 60 20.67 -24.20 -7.85
CA GLY A 60 19.96 -24.77 -6.71
C GLY A 60 18.72 -25.56 -7.10
N LEU A 61 18.59 -26.76 -6.56
CA LEU A 61 17.36 -27.53 -6.58
C LEU A 61 16.34 -26.81 -5.68
N ALA A 62 15.40 -26.07 -6.26
CA ALA A 62 14.23 -25.63 -5.54
C ALA A 62 13.39 -26.87 -5.20
N ILE A 63 13.28 -27.20 -3.91
CA ILE A 63 12.32 -28.19 -3.44
C ILE A 63 10.97 -27.45 -3.37
N ASP A 64 10.13 -27.62 -4.38
CA ASP A 64 8.76 -27.11 -4.34
C ASP A 64 7.92 -28.04 -3.46
N ALA A 65 7.81 -27.68 -2.18
CA ALA A 65 7.06 -28.44 -1.19
C ALA A 65 5.68 -27.80 -1.01
N VAL A 66 4.64 -28.47 -1.54
CA VAL A 66 3.25 -28.10 -1.29
C VAL A 66 2.86 -28.63 0.09
N PHE A 67 2.53 -27.72 1.01
CA PHE A 67 2.05 -28.05 2.34
C PHE A 67 0.59 -27.63 2.51
N ASP A 68 -0.30 -28.60 2.66
CA ASP A 68 -1.70 -28.34 3.01
C ASP A 68 -1.87 -28.33 4.53
N ASN A 69 -2.64 -27.38 5.07
CA ASN A 69 -3.03 -27.31 6.48
C ASN A 69 -1.86 -27.24 7.49
N VAL A 70 -0.84 -26.42 7.23
CA VAL A 70 0.26 -26.21 8.17
C VAL A 70 -0.24 -25.55 9.46
N THR A 71 -0.12 -26.25 10.59
CA THR A 71 -0.38 -25.71 11.93
C THR A 71 0.94 -25.44 12.64
N ILE A 72 1.17 -24.20 13.07
CA ILE A 72 2.37 -23.80 13.82
C ILE A 72 1.96 -23.56 15.27
N ASN A 73 2.37 -24.47 16.16
CA ASN A 73 2.16 -24.32 17.60
C ASN A 73 3.34 -23.54 18.20
N GLY A 74 3.25 -22.21 18.23
CA GLY A 74 4.28 -21.32 18.75
C GLY A 74 4.51 -20.09 17.87
N TRP A 75 5.73 -19.55 17.89
CA TRP A 75 6.12 -18.41 17.06
C TRP A 75 6.55 -18.86 15.66
N LEU A 76 5.91 -18.35 14.62
CA LEU A 76 6.49 -18.34 13.28
C LEU A 76 7.41 -17.11 13.17
N VAL A 77 8.73 -17.33 13.20
CA VAL A 77 9.74 -16.28 13.00
C VAL A 77 10.35 -16.45 11.62
N LEU A 78 10.05 -15.52 10.73
CA LEU A 78 10.66 -15.44 9.41
C LEU A 78 11.68 -14.31 9.41
N ARG A 79 12.92 -14.60 8.99
CA ARG A 79 13.97 -13.57 8.86
C ARG A 79 13.99 -12.91 7.49
N ASP A 80 13.36 -13.56 6.51
CA ASP A 80 13.22 -13.12 5.13
C ASP A 80 11.74 -13.13 4.71
N ASN A 81 11.45 -12.67 3.49
CA ASN A 81 10.09 -12.65 2.94
C ASN A 81 9.53 -14.06 2.69
N ILE A 82 8.22 -14.24 2.86
CA ILE A 82 7.51 -15.40 2.31
C ILE A 82 7.49 -15.24 0.79
N ALA A 83 8.34 -16.01 0.09
CA ALA A 83 8.44 -16.01 -1.37
C ALA A 83 8.25 -17.44 -1.93
N ALA A 84 7.44 -17.58 -2.97
CA ALA A 84 7.36 -18.79 -3.78
C ALA A 84 8.61 -18.84 -4.66
N GLY A 85 9.36 -19.95 -4.64
CA GLY A 85 10.70 -20.06 -5.21
C GLY A 85 10.81 -19.59 -6.67
N GLY A 86 11.27 -18.34 -6.87
CA GLY A 86 11.57 -17.76 -8.18
C GLY A 86 10.36 -17.27 -8.99
N LEU A 87 9.14 -17.39 -8.46
CA LEU A 87 7.92 -16.83 -9.07
C LEU A 87 7.42 -15.67 -8.19
N PRO A 88 6.86 -14.59 -8.78
CA PRO A 88 6.30 -13.52 -7.98
C PRO A 88 5.16 -14.05 -7.12
N VAL A 89 5.27 -13.93 -5.80
CA VAL A 89 4.13 -14.13 -4.89
C VAL A 89 3.20 -12.96 -5.11
N THR A 90 2.10 -13.21 -5.82
CA THR A 90 1.13 -12.16 -6.15
C THR A 90 0.13 -11.91 -5.01
N LYS A 91 -0.03 -12.86 -4.08
CA LYS A 91 -0.99 -12.78 -2.98
C LYS A 91 -0.67 -13.77 -1.86
N ILE A 92 -0.95 -13.39 -0.61
CA ILE A 92 -1.07 -14.32 0.53
C ILE A 92 -2.53 -14.28 0.99
N ASP A 93 -3.28 -15.36 0.75
CA ASP A 93 -4.66 -15.49 1.22
C ASP A 93 -4.68 -15.97 2.67
N MET A 94 -4.98 -15.05 3.60
CA MET A 94 -5.17 -15.35 5.01
C MET A 94 -6.65 -15.19 5.35
N GLY A 95 -7.23 -16.21 6.00
CA GLY A 95 -8.61 -16.14 6.51
C GLY A 95 -8.72 -15.23 7.74
N HIS A 96 -9.39 -15.71 8.78
CA HIS A 96 -9.52 -14.97 10.03
C HIS A 96 -8.17 -14.87 10.77
N VAL A 97 -7.70 -13.65 11.04
CA VAL A 97 -6.48 -13.39 11.82
C VAL A 97 -6.87 -12.84 13.19
N THR A 98 -6.64 -13.63 14.24
CA THR A 98 -6.80 -13.21 15.64
C THR A 98 -5.44 -12.95 16.26
N ALA A 99 -5.22 -11.76 16.83
CA ALA A 99 -4.00 -11.44 17.57
C ALA A 99 -4.35 -11.06 19.02
N GLU A 100 -3.76 -11.77 19.99
CA GLU A 100 -4.01 -11.55 21.43
C GLU A 100 -3.47 -10.20 21.92
N VAL A 101 -2.36 -9.72 21.33
CA VAL A 101 -1.65 -8.48 21.74
C VAL A 101 -1.58 -7.45 20.60
N GLY A 102 -2.27 -7.72 19.48
CA GLY A 102 -2.37 -6.83 18.31
C GLY A 102 -1.53 -7.27 17.10
N LEU A 103 -2.00 -6.87 15.91
CA LEU A 103 -1.30 -7.08 14.63
C LEU A 103 -0.45 -5.83 14.34
N ARG A 104 0.88 -5.97 14.31
CA ARG A 104 1.82 -4.86 14.07
C ARG A 104 2.62 -5.14 12.79
N SER A 105 2.49 -4.28 11.79
CA SER A 105 3.34 -4.29 10.59
C SER A 105 4.40 -3.18 10.68
N HIS A 106 5.67 -3.53 10.54
CA HIS A 106 6.75 -2.55 10.36
C HIS A 106 6.91 -2.31 8.86
N GLY A 107 6.27 -1.27 8.31
CA GLY A 107 6.25 -0.99 6.87
C GLY A 107 4.94 -0.33 6.43
N TYR A 108 4.49 -0.61 5.21
CA TYR A 108 3.23 -0.13 4.67
C TYR A 108 2.09 -1.12 4.96
N LEU A 109 0.92 -0.61 5.37
CA LEU A 109 -0.30 -1.40 5.53
C LEU A 109 -1.22 -1.12 4.35
N VAL A 110 -1.43 -2.13 3.51
CA VAL A 110 -2.41 -2.10 2.44
C VAL A 110 -3.60 -2.95 2.84
N VAL A 111 -4.75 -2.33 3.08
CA VAL A 111 -6.01 -3.03 3.33
C VAL A 111 -6.92 -2.77 2.13
N GLY A 112 -6.98 -3.74 1.20
CA GLY A 112 -7.94 -3.72 0.08
C GLY A 112 -7.44 -3.14 -1.25
N ALA A 113 -6.13 -3.15 -1.52
CA ALA A 113 -5.64 -2.81 -2.84
C ALA A 113 -5.56 -4.05 -3.74
N ASP A 114 -6.59 -4.23 -4.55
CA ASP A 114 -6.45 -5.04 -5.75
C ASP A 114 -5.78 -4.18 -6.83
N ASP A 115 -4.74 -4.70 -7.48
CA ASP A 115 -4.30 -4.16 -8.76
C ASP A 115 -5.44 -4.38 -9.76
N THR A 116 -5.98 -3.30 -10.31
CA THR A 116 -7.00 -3.35 -11.37
C THR A 116 -6.34 -3.05 -12.71
N PRO A 117 -6.95 -3.40 -13.86
CA PRO A 117 -6.44 -3.07 -15.20
C PRO A 117 -6.22 -1.57 -15.45
N THR A 118 -6.68 -0.71 -14.53
CA THR A 118 -6.59 0.76 -14.59
C THR A 118 -5.42 1.35 -13.79
N GLY A 119 -4.64 0.56 -13.05
CA GLY A 119 -3.43 1.06 -12.36
C GLY A 119 -2.86 0.14 -11.28
N THR A 120 -1.54 0.21 -11.07
CA THR A 120 -0.82 -0.47 -9.99
C THR A 120 -0.93 0.33 -8.70
N THR A 121 -1.22 -0.33 -7.58
CA THR A 121 -1.27 0.34 -6.27
C THR A 121 0.15 0.59 -5.76
N LEU A 122 0.73 1.75 -6.08
CA LEU A 122 2.00 2.18 -5.51
C LEU A 122 1.72 2.75 -4.12
N VAL A 123 2.25 2.15 -3.06
CA VAL A 123 2.18 2.70 -1.69
C VAL A 123 3.60 2.97 -1.21
N ALA A 124 3.95 4.25 -1.10
CA ALA A 124 5.27 4.70 -0.70
C ALA A 124 5.64 4.29 0.73
N ASP A 125 6.93 4.39 1.06
CA ASP A 125 7.44 4.04 2.40
C ASP A 125 6.70 4.79 3.53
N ARG A 126 6.55 4.09 4.66
CA ARG A 126 5.83 4.55 5.86
C ARG A 126 4.41 5.09 5.58
N SER A 127 3.77 4.61 4.52
CA SER A 127 2.43 5.04 4.12
C SER A 127 1.39 3.93 4.34
N ALA A 128 0.12 4.31 4.40
CA ALA A 128 -0.99 3.38 4.54
C ALA A 128 -2.07 3.66 3.51
N SER A 129 -2.61 2.59 2.92
CA SER A 129 -3.71 2.64 1.97
C SER A 129 -4.84 1.75 2.48
N ILE A 130 -6.02 2.32 2.64
CA ILE A 130 -7.23 1.62 3.09
C ILE A 130 -8.31 1.81 2.02
N GLY A 131 -8.82 0.73 1.46
CA GLY A 131 -9.74 0.74 0.32
C GLY A 131 -9.02 0.50 -1.00
N THR A 132 -9.70 0.78 -2.11
CA THR A 132 -9.37 0.23 -3.43
C THR A 132 -8.73 1.26 -4.36
N ASN A 133 -7.70 0.87 -5.11
CA ASN A 133 -7.04 1.69 -6.14
C ASN A 133 -6.53 3.06 -5.65
N ASN A 134 -6.08 3.18 -4.41
CA ASN A 134 -5.37 4.40 -4.01
C ASN A 134 -3.91 4.32 -4.47
N GLN A 135 -3.41 5.39 -5.08
CA GLN A 135 -2.01 5.54 -5.47
C GLN A 135 -1.35 6.54 -4.53
N ILE A 136 -0.32 6.12 -3.81
CA ILE A 136 0.43 6.94 -2.85
C ILE A 136 1.91 6.91 -3.23
N ASP A 137 2.36 7.92 -3.96
CA ASP A 137 3.76 8.11 -4.34
C ASP A 137 4.55 8.89 -3.25
N GLY A 138 3.87 9.74 -2.47
CA GLY A 138 4.47 10.52 -1.40
C GLY A 138 4.61 9.73 -0.09
N GLN A 139 5.83 9.64 0.44
CA GLN A 139 6.13 8.95 1.72
C GLN A 139 5.36 9.54 2.90
N ASN A 140 5.17 8.73 3.95
CA ASN A 140 4.52 9.10 5.21
C ASN A 140 3.03 9.49 5.07
N SER A 141 2.35 8.99 4.04
CA SER A 141 1.02 9.45 3.70
C SER A 141 -0.07 8.42 4.02
N LEU A 142 -1.31 8.87 4.13
CA LEU A 142 -2.47 8.02 4.35
C LEU A 142 -3.54 8.29 3.28
N ALA A 143 -4.00 7.25 2.58
CA ALA A 143 -5.18 7.33 1.73
C ALA A 143 -6.26 6.35 2.19
N VAL A 144 -7.49 6.84 2.29
CA VAL A 144 -8.66 6.05 2.68
C VAL A 144 -9.78 6.20 1.66
N GLY A 145 -10.32 5.11 1.13
CA GLY A 145 -11.41 5.12 0.15
C GLY A 145 -10.97 4.60 -1.20
N VAL A 146 -11.43 5.23 -2.29
CA VAL A 146 -11.34 4.69 -3.64
C VAL A 146 -10.71 5.68 -4.61
N LEU A 147 -9.76 5.22 -5.44
CA LEU A 147 -9.16 6.00 -6.53
C LEU A 147 -8.48 7.30 -6.09
N ASN A 148 -7.97 7.39 -4.87
CA ASN A 148 -7.25 8.59 -4.43
C ASN A 148 -5.81 8.57 -4.92
N THR A 149 -5.24 9.74 -5.26
CA THR A 149 -3.85 9.89 -5.71
C THR A 149 -3.09 10.85 -4.81
N VAL A 150 -1.99 10.40 -4.21
CA VAL A 150 -1.21 11.16 -3.24
C VAL A 150 0.25 11.24 -3.69
N ASN A 151 0.62 12.36 -4.30
CA ASN A 151 1.99 12.63 -4.75
C ASN A 151 2.80 13.41 -3.70
N GLY A 152 2.13 14.15 -2.81
CA GLY A 152 2.76 14.94 -1.76
C GLY A 152 3.20 14.09 -0.56
N TYR A 153 4.31 14.46 0.08
CA TYR A 153 4.77 13.81 1.30
C TYR A 153 3.91 14.16 2.52
N SER A 154 3.80 13.24 3.48
CA SER A 154 3.09 13.45 4.75
C SER A 154 1.64 13.94 4.56
N ALA A 155 0.97 13.44 3.52
CA ALA A 155 -0.36 13.88 3.11
C ALA A 155 -1.47 12.97 3.65
N LEU A 156 -2.68 13.50 3.74
CA LEU A 156 -3.87 12.76 4.15
C LEU A 156 -4.97 12.88 3.10
N THR A 157 -5.51 11.76 2.65
CA THR A 157 -6.58 11.75 1.66
C THR A 157 -7.70 10.80 2.06
N SER A 158 -8.95 11.24 1.90
CA SER A 158 -10.11 10.40 2.20
C SER A 158 -11.27 10.60 1.23
N GLY A 159 -11.88 9.50 0.76
CA GLY A 159 -13.08 9.51 -0.07
C GLY A 159 -12.83 8.95 -1.47
N TYR A 160 -13.37 9.61 -2.51
CA TYR A 160 -13.37 9.11 -3.89
C TYR A 160 -12.66 10.06 -4.86
N GLN A 161 -11.65 9.60 -5.59
CA GLN A 161 -10.97 10.37 -6.65
C GLN A 161 -10.37 11.71 -6.19
N ASN A 162 -9.85 11.79 -4.96
CA ASN A 162 -9.16 13.00 -4.53
C ASN A 162 -7.68 12.95 -4.93
N THR A 163 -7.07 14.10 -5.13
CA THR A 163 -5.65 14.23 -5.49
C THR A 163 -4.92 15.19 -4.57
N VAL A 164 -3.79 14.78 -4.03
CA VAL A 164 -2.87 15.65 -3.28
C VAL A 164 -1.53 15.70 -4.00
N TRP A 165 -1.05 16.90 -4.32
CA TRP A 165 0.21 17.13 -5.02
C TRP A 165 1.35 17.57 -4.10
N SER A 166 1.02 18.18 -2.96
CA SER A 166 1.99 18.93 -2.16
C SER A 166 2.17 18.39 -0.74
N TYR A 167 3.31 18.75 -0.14
CA TYR A 167 3.68 18.37 1.22
C TYR A 167 2.61 18.75 2.24
N GLY A 168 2.19 17.80 3.09
CA GLY A 168 1.20 18.05 4.14
C GLY A 168 -0.19 18.41 3.63
N GLY A 169 -0.46 18.22 2.34
CA GLY A 169 -1.76 18.51 1.74
C GLY A 169 -2.83 17.52 2.22
N ILE A 170 -4.06 18.01 2.31
CA ILE A 170 -5.22 17.23 2.73
C ILE A 170 -6.33 17.35 1.69
N ALA A 171 -6.87 16.21 1.24
CA ALA A 171 -8.04 16.19 0.37
C ALA A 171 -9.12 15.22 0.88
N MET A 172 -10.36 15.71 1.06
CA MET A 172 -11.44 14.93 1.69
C MET A 172 -12.79 15.08 0.99
N GLY A 173 -13.40 13.97 0.60
CA GLY A 173 -14.71 13.95 -0.08
C GLY A 173 -14.59 13.35 -1.48
N ARG A 174 -15.02 14.07 -2.52
CA ARG A 174 -14.98 13.56 -3.89
C ARG A 174 -14.37 14.54 -4.89
N ASN A 175 -13.43 14.08 -5.72
CA ASN A 175 -12.80 14.87 -6.79
C ASN A 175 -12.10 16.15 -6.30
N ASN A 176 -11.60 16.20 -5.07
CA ASN A 176 -10.92 17.39 -4.56
C ASN A 176 -9.43 17.36 -4.91
N VAL A 177 -8.82 18.55 -5.02
CA VAL A 177 -7.40 18.70 -5.35
C VAL A 177 -6.70 19.61 -4.33
N SER A 178 -5.71 19.09 -3.62
CA SER A 178 -4.80 19.86 -2.77
C SER A 178 -3.46 20.02 -3.49
N ALA A 179 -3.10 21.27 -3.82
CA ALA A 179 -2.05 21.62 -4.76
C ALA A 179 -0.99 22.58 -4.21
N ALA A 180 -1.06 22.88 -2.92
CA ALA A 180 -0.06 23.67 -2.23
C ALA A 180 0.32 23.03 -0.90
N SER A 181 1.51 23.35 -0.38
CA SER A 181 1.93 22.76 0.89
C SER A 181 0.99 23.18 2.02
N TYR A 182 0.62 22.22 2.86
CA TYR A 182 -0.31 22.38 3.98
C TYR A 182 -1.70 22.92 3.60
N SER A 183 -2.14 22.76 2.34
CA SER A 183 -3.49 23.13 1.94
C SER A 183 -4.52 22.07 2.28
N PHE A 184 -5.78 22.48 2.43
CA PHE A 184 -6.92 21.58 2.64
C PHE A 184 -7.98 21.80 1.56
N ALA A 185 -8.36 20.74 0.85
CA ALA A 185 -9.44 20.76 -0.14
C ALA A 185 -10.52 19.73 0.22
N GLY A 186 -11.76 20.17 0.47
CA GLY A 186 -12.84 19.28 0.85
C GLY A 186 -14.19 19.53 0.18
N GLY A 187 -15.06 18.52 0.28
CA GLY A 187 -16.39 18.52 -0.32
C GLY A 187 -16.41 17.81 -1.68
N TYR A 188 -16.90 18.48 -2.73
CA TYR A 188 -16.98 17.94 -4.09
C TYR A 188 -16.35 18.88 -5.11
N MET A 189 -15.34 18.41 -5.85
CA MET A 189 -14.65 19.17 -6.90
C MET A 189 -13.95 20.45 -6.41
N SER A 190 -13.55 20.53 -5.14
CA SER A 190 -12.86 21.71 -4.59
C SER A 190 -11.35 21.66 -4.84
N GLN A 191 -10.72 22.83 -4.91
CA GLN A 191 -9.28 22.99 -5.12
C GLN A 191 -8.69 23.96 -4.09
N ALA A 192 -7.63 23.54 -3.42
CA ALA A 192 -6.81 24.40 -2.58
C ALA A 192 -5.38 24.42 -3.13
N GLY A 193 -4.84 25.60 -3.40
CA GLY A 193 -3.55 25.77 -4.09
C GLY A 193 -3.70 26.07 -5.58
N ASP A 194 -2.71 26.75 -6.13
CA ASP A 194 -2.67 27.12 -7.55
C ASP A 194 -1.85 26.10 -8.36
N LEU A 195 -2.53 25.25 -9.13
CA LEU A 195 -1.89 24.31 -10.06
C LEU A 195 -1.34 24.99 -11.32
N SER A 196 -1.83 26.18 -11.70
CA SER A 196 -1.54 26.76 -13.01
C SER A 196 -0.06 27.11 -13.20
N ALA A 197 0.69 27.18 -12.09
CA ALA A 197 2.12 27.44 -12.09
C ALA A 197 3.00 26.19 -12.34
N PHE A 198 2.43 24.98 -12.45
CA PHE A 198 3.20 23.73 -12.51
C PHE A 198 2.69 22.78 -13.61
N ASP A 199 3.61 22.23 -14.39
CA ASP A 199 3.32 21.14 -15.32
C ASP A 199 3.39 19.78 -14.60
N VAL A 200 2.28 19.37 -14.01
CA VAL A 200 2.16 18.09 -13.27
C VAL A 200 2.27 16.84 -14.16
N THR A 201 2.45 16.99 -15.47
CA THR A 201 2.68 15.86 -16.39
C THR A 201 4.14 15.44 -16.44
N THR A 202 5.06 16.32 -16.05
CA THR A 202 6.51 16.03 -16.01
C THR A 202 6.97 15.62 -14.60
N PRO A 203 7.99 14.75 -14.47
CA PRO A 203 8.60 14.47 -13.17
C PRO A 203 9.09 15.74 -12.46
N GLU A 204 9.64 16.69 -13.21
CA GLU A 204 10.15 17.96 -12.70
C GLU A 204 9.02 18.83 -12.14
N GLY A 205 7.89 18.94 -12.84
CA GLY A 205 6.75 19.71 -12.37
C GLY A 205 6.05 19.06 -11.16
N LYS A 206 5.99 17.72 -11.11
CA LYS A 206 5.55 17.00 -9.90
C LYS A 206 6.46 17.28 -8.70
N ALA A 207 7.78 17.26 -8.89
CA ALA A 207 8.72 17.61 -7.82
C ALA A 207 8.60 19.09 -7.41
N ALA A 208 8.35 20.00 -8.35
CA ALA A 208 8.17 21.42 -8.07
C ALA A 208 6.90 21.70 -7.24
N ILE A 209 5.78 21.06 -7.58
CA ILE A 209 4.52 21.27 -6.84
C ILE A 209 4.56 20.66 -5.43
N GLN A 210 5.40 19.65 -5.18
CA GLN A 210 5.53 19.03 -3.85
C GLN A 210 5.87 20.05 -2.74
N ASN A 211 6.65 21.08 -3.05
CA ASN A 211 7.01 22.16 -2.14
C ASN A 211 6.46 23.53 -2.56
N SER A 212 5.32 23.54 -3.28
CA SER A 212 4.71 24.77 -3.77
C SER A 212 4.30 25.72 -2.64
N THR A 213 4.78 26.96 -2.72
CA THR A 213 4.33 28.06 -1.87
C THR A 213 3.12 28.83 -2.45
N LYS A 214 2.74 28.52 -3.70
CA LYS A 214 1.64 29.17 -4.42
C LYS A 214 0.31 28.61 -3.92
N GLY A 215 -0.34 29.35 -3.02
CA GLY A 215 -1.50 28.86 -2.28
C GLY A 215 -1.16 28.11 -1.00
N TRP A 216 0.07 28.27 -0.48
CA TRP A 216 0.48 27.72 0.82
C TRP A 216 -0.56 28.03 1.91
N LEU A 217 -0.93 27.06 2.74
CA LEU A 217 -1.96 27.20 3.79
C LEU A 217 -3.37 27.56 3.28
N SER A 218 -3.68 27.32 2.00
CA SER A 218 -5.03 27.56 1.48
C SER A 218 -6.06 26.54 2.01
N PHE A 219 -7.30 27.00 2.19
CA PHE A 219 -8.40 26.18 2.68
C PHE A 219 -9.61 26.31 1.76
N ALA A 220 -10.02 25.22 1.10
CA ALA A 220 -11.20 25.17 0.25
C ALA A 220 -12.17 24.11 0.75
N TYR A 221 -13.45 24.46 0.95
CA TYR A 221 -14.49 23.51 1.31
C TYR A 221 -15.84 23.85 0.68
N GLY A 222 -16.48 22.87 0.04
CA GLY A 222 -17.81 23.03 -0.56
C GLY A 222 -17.97 22.29 -1.88
N TYR A 223 -18.74 22.85 -2.81
CA TYR A 223 -18.89 22.34 -4.17
C TYR A 223 -18.15 23.27 -5.13
N MET A 224 -17.10 22.79 -5.80
CA MET A 224 -16.27 23.61 -6.68
C MET A 224 -15.66 24.85 -6.02
N ALA A 225 -15.34 24.79 -4.72
CA ALA A 225 -14.67 25.88 -4.01
C ALA A 225 -13.19 25.96 -4.42
N LYS A 226 -12.63 27.16 -4.60
CA LYS A 226 -11.26 27.39 -5.06
C LYS A 226 -10.53 28.38 -4.14
N ALA A 227 -9.58 27.90 -3.35
CA ALA A 227 -8.68 28.74 -2.56
C ALA A 227 -7.29 28.73 -3.22
N LEU A 228 -7.02 29.72 -4.08
CA LEU A 228 -5.84 29.76 -4.95
C LEU A 228 -4.72 30.66 -4.38
N GLY A 229 -5.08 31.67 -3.60
CA GLY A 229 -4.13 32.57 -2.97
C GLY A 229 -3.41 31.93 -1.77
N THR A 230 -2.19 32.37 -1.48
CA THR A 230 -1.47 31.96 -0.25
C THR A 230 -2.28 32.38 0.98
N ALA A 231 -2.50 31.44 1.90
CA ALA A 231 -3.29 31.56 3.10
C ALA A 231 -4.71 32.10 2.83
N SER A 232 -5.29 31.73 1.69
CA SER A 232 -6.64 32.08 1.32
C SER A 232 -7.66 31.02 1.76
N THR A 233 -8.91 31.42 1.96
CA THR A 233 -9.99 30.53 2.39
C THR A 233 -11.20 30.71 1.48
N ALA A 234 -11.75 29.62 0.94
CA ALA A 234 -12.93 29.60 0.08
C ALA A 234 -13.97 28.58 0.59
N LEU A 235 -15.16 29.06 0.96
CA LEU A 235 -16.22 28.26 1.59
C LEU A 235 -17.56 28.37 0.85
N GLY A 236 -18.02 27.29 0.23
CA GLY A 236 -19.37 27.17 -0.32
C GLY A 236 -19.45 26.66 -1.77
N TYR A 237 -20.55 27.00 -2.45
CA TYR A 237 -20.78 26.63 -3.85
C TYR A 237 -20.07 27.60 -4.80
N LYS A 238 -19.12 27.10 -5.62
CA LYS A 238 -18.38 27.87 -6.63
C LYS A 238 -17.70 29.14 -6.09
N THR A 239 -17.23 29.11 -4.85
CA THR A 239 -16.55 30.25 -4.21
C THR A 239 -15.08 30.31 -4.61
N THR A 240 -14.53 31.49 -4.85
CA THR A 240 -13.13 31.66 -5.29
C THR A 240 -12.38 32.69 -4.46
N SER A 241 -11.30 32.30 -3.79
CA SER A 241 -10.38 33.21 -3.12
C SER A 241 -9.01 33.13 -3.80
N SER A 242 -8.70 34.10 -4.65
CA SER A 242 -7.44 34.12 -5.41
C SER A 242 -6.41 35.11 -4.87
N GLY A 243 -6.84 36.09 -4.07
CA GLY A 243 -5.92 37.00 -3.40
C GLY A 243 -5.13 36.34 -2.27
N LYS A 244 -3.91 36.81 -2.03
CA LYS A 244 -3.13 36.45 -0.83
C LYS A 244 -3.91 36.86 0.41
N PHE A 245 -4.05 35.99 1.42
CA PHE A 245 -4.85 36.22 2.62
C PHE A 245 -6.35 36.51 2.35
N ALA A 246 -6.87 36.19 1.17
CA ALA A 246 -8.25 36.47 0.82
C ALA A 246 -9.22 35.46 1.47
N PHE A 247 -10.39 35.93 1.86
CA PHE A 247 -11.45 35.11 2.43
C PHE A 247 -12.74 35.25 1.62
N SER A 248 -13.31 34.14 1.16
CA SER A 248 -14.61 34.11 0.47
C SER A 248 -15.52 33.08 1.11
N ALA A 249 -16.74 33.47 1.44
CA ALA A 249 -17.77 32.57 1.93
C ALA A 249 -19.15 32.94 1.36
N GLY A 250 -19.89 31.93 0.88
CA GLY A 250 -21.22 32.09 0.29
C GLY A 250 -21.23 31.87 -1.22
N ALA A 251 -22.34 31.37 -1.76
CA ALA A 251 -22.42 30.87 -3.14
C ALA A 251 -21.90 31.89 -4.18
N MET A 252 -20.97 31.48 -5.04
CA MET A 252 -20.39 32.30 -6.11
C MET A 252 -19.69 33.58 -5.63
N SER A 253 -19.28 33.66 -4.36
CA SER A 253 -18.46 34.77 -3.86
C SER A 253 -17.02 34.69 -4.38
N THR A 254 -16.42 35.85 -4.65
CA THR A 254 -15.06 35.98 -5.17
C THR A 254 -14.27 37.07 -4.44
N ALA A 255 -13.15 36.70 -3.84
CA ALA A 255 -12.17 37.61 -3.23
C ALA A 255 -10.85 37.53 -4.00
N SER A 256 -10.59 38.50 -4.88
CA SER A 256 -9.41 38.52 -5.75
C SER A 256 -8.32 39.50 -5.32
N GLY A 257 -8.65 40.50 -4.51
CA GLY A 257 -7.66 41.41 -3.93
C GLY A 257 -6.86 40.76 -2.80
N ALA A 258 -5.63 41.20 -2.58
CA ALA A 258 -4.86 40.80 -1.42
C ALA A 258 -5.55 41.27 -0.13
N SER A 259 -5.64 40.40 0.88
CA SER A 259 -6.35 40.65 2.15
C SER A 259 -7.81 41.06 1.97
N SER A 260 -8.44 40.66 0.85
CA SER A 260 -9.84 40.98 0.58
C SER A 260 -10.81 39.97 1.19
N VAL A 261 -12.03 40.41 1.47
CA VAL A 261 -13.07 39.59 2.10
C VAL A 261 -14.38 39.67 1.30
N ALA A 262 -14.87 38.53 0.80
CA ALA A 262 -16.15 38.43 0.10
C ALA A 262 -17.12 37.54 0.89
N LEU A 263 -18.20 38.11 1.43
CA LEU A 263 -19.18 37.41 2.27
C LEU A 263 -20.58 37.48 1.66
N GLY A 264 -21.27 36.34 1.55
CA GLY A 264 -22.61 36.26 0.98
C GLY A 264 -22.61 35.95 -0.51
N GLY A 265 -23.79 35.56 -1.01
CA GLY A 265 -23.93 35.06 -2.38
C GLY A 265 -23.60 36.12 -3.43
N GLY A 266 -22.69 35.82 -4.35
CA GLY A 266 -22.31 36.72 -5.45
C GLY A 266 -21.42 37.90 -5.09
N SER A 267 -20.95 38.00 -3.83
CA SER A 267 -20.08 39.10 -3.40
C SER A 267 -18.74 39.10 -4.12
N GLN A 268 -18.25 40.28 -4.53
CA GLN A 268 -17.00 40.43 -5.28
C GLN A 268 -16.08 41.49 -4.64
N ALA A 269 -15.01 41.05 -3.98
CA ALA A 269 -14.00 41.90 -3.37
C ALA A 269 -12.74 41.90 -4.25
N ALA A 270 -12.68 42.81 -5.21
CA ALA A 270 -11.65 42.81 -6.24
C ALA A 270 -10.40 43.64 -5.87
N ALA A 271 -10.57 44.63 -5.01
CA ALA A 271 -9.48 45.50 -4.56
C ALA A 271 -8.75 44.92 -3.33
N ASP A 272 -7.46 45.27 -3.20
CA ASP A 272 -6.69 44.94 -2.01
C ASP A 272 -7.30 45.59 -0.76
N ASN A 273 -7.30 44.87 0.36
CA ASN A 273 -7.87 45.28 1.64
C ASN A 273 -9.36 45.67 1.57
N SER A 274 -10.10 45.17 0.58
CA SER A 274 -11.53 45.45 0.41
C SER A 274 -12.42 44.42 1.08
N MET A 275 -13.64 44.82 1.43
CA MET A 275 -14.69 43.92 1.90
C MET A 275 -15.94 44.11 1.05
N ALA A 276 -16.45 43.03 0.49
CA ALA A 276 -17.74 42.95 -0.20
C ALA A 276 -18.66 42.01 0.58
N ALA A 277 -19.87 42.46 0.91
CA ALA A 277 -20.84 41.68 1.67
C ALA A 277 -22.22 41.70 1.01
N LEU A 278 -23.05 40.68 1.28
CA LEU A 278 -24.47 40.62 0.91
C LEU A 278 -24.75 40.75 -0.61
N GLY A 279 -23.85 40.22 -1.46
CA GLY A 279 -23.95 40.34 -2.91
C GLY A 279 -23.36 41.63 -3.49
N GLY A 280 -22.67 42.43 -2.67
CA GLY A 280 -22.00 43.66 -3.11
C GLY A 280 -20.77 43.40 -4.00
N THR A 281 -20.39 44.42 -4.76
CA THR A 281 -19.14 44.47 -5.54
C THR A 281 -18.28 45.64 -5.09
N VAL A 282 -17.00 45.42 -4.78
CA VAL A 282 -16.06 46.49 -4.40
C VAL A 282 -14.80 46.40 -5.27
N SER A 283 -14.57 47.43 -6.09
CA SER A 283 -13.48 47.46 -7.07
C SER A 283 -12.38 48.49 -6.78
N ARG A 284 -12.54 49.40 -5.81
CA ARG A 284 -11.49 50.35 -5.37
C ARG A 284 -11.64 50.73 -3.90
N GLY A 285 -10.51 50.86 -3.19
CA GLY A 285 -10.39 51.08 -1.74
C GLY A 285 -11.03 52.35 -1.21
N GLY A 286 -12.35 52.33 -1.05
CA GLY A 286 -13.11 53.27 -0.22
C GLY A 286 -13.39 52.63 1.12
N GLY A 287 -13.00 53.31 2.20
CA GLY A 287 -13.10 52.83 3.58
C GLY A 287 -14.49 52.33 3.94
N ILE A 288 -14.51 51.43 4.92
CA ILE A 288 -15.72 50.96 5.58
C ILE A 288 -16.38 52.18 6.25
N GLY A 289 -17.30 52.83 5.56
CA GLY A 289 -18.22 53.78 6.15
C GLY A 289 -19.16 53.01 7.07
N CYS A 290 -18.81 52.98 8.36
CA CYS A 290 -19.71 52.51 9.40
C CYS A 290 -20.83 53.57 9.52
N ASN A 291 -22.00 53.31 8.94
CA ASN A 291 -23.20 54.10 9.24
C ASN A 291 -23.51 53.90 10.73
N ARG A 292 -23.28 54.95 11.52
CA ARG A 292 -23.97 55.19 12.80
C ARG A 292 -25.05 56.23 12.58
#